data_AF-A0A971HYU4-F1
#
_entry.id   AF-A0A971HYU4-F1
#
_cell.length_a   1.000
_cell.length_b   1.000
_cell.length_c   1.000
_cell.angle_alpha   90.00
_cell.angle_beta   90.00
_cell.angle_gamma   90.00
#
_symmetry.space_group_name_H-M   'P 1'
#
loop_
_entity.id
_entity.type
_entity.pdbx_description
1 polymer ?
#
loop_
_entity_poly.entity_id
_entity_poly.type
_entity_poly.pdbx_seq_one_letter_code
_entity_poly.pdbx_strand_id
1 'polypeptide(L)'
;MLIGRRNLRQRILGILLLSTFLLVFLLPAEVQAQNEIESIQIVAKLQENGSVIIRDHRIFYAEEGTEHYISLGNLGDSDLLSFVVYDENDAALDYEDDWDLDASFSEKAGKYGV
;
A
#
# COMPACT_ATOMS: atom_id res chain seq x y z
N MET A 1 0.62 62.25 -9.15
CA MET A 1 1.49 61.05 -9.33
C MET A 1 1.20 59.92 -8.33
N LEU A 2 -0.04 59.77 -7.83
CA LEU A 2 -0.41 58.76 -6.82
C LEU A 2 -1.20 57.56 -7.39
N ILE A 3 -1.98 57.76 -8.45
CA ILE A 3 -2.88 56.74 -9.05
C ILE A 3 -2.09 55.62 -9.77
N GLY A 4 -1.02 55.95 -10.49
CA GLY A 4 -0.16 54.96 -11.16
C GLY A 4 0.58 54.02 -10.21
N ARG A 5 0.90 54.50 -8.99
CA ARG A 5 1.56 53.69 -7.95
C ARG A 5 0.63 52.66 -7.32
N ARG A 6 -0.68 52.94 -7.24
CA ARG A 6 -1.68 52.00 -6.67
C ARG A 6 -1.92 50.80 -7.59
N ASN A 7 -2.04 51.04 -8.90
CA ASN A 7 -2.22 49.98 -9.89
C ASN A 7 -0.96 49.11 -10.06
N LEU A 8 0.23 49.71 -9.93
CA LEU A 8 1.49 48.96 -9.93
C LEU A 8 1.62 48.07 -8.69
N ARG A 9 1.27 48.57 -7.50
CA ARG A 9 1.25 47.78 -6.26
C ARG A 9 0.27 46.60 -6.32
N GLN A 10 -0.92 46.82 -6.89
CA GLN A 10 -1.92 45.75 -7.06
C GLN A 10 -1.46 44.67 -8.04
N ARG A 11 -0.79 45.05 -9.13
CA ARG A 11 -0.19 44.10 -10.08
C ARG A 11 0.97 43.31 -9.46
N ILE A 12 1.86 43.98 -8.74
CA ILE A 12 2.95 43.32 -8.02
C ILE A 12 2.38 42.33 -7.00
N LEU A 13 1.38 42.73 -6.21
CA LEU A 13 0.72 41.86 -5.23
C LEU A 13 0.07 40.64 -5.90
N GLY A 14 -0.60 40.83 -7.05
CA GLY A 14 -1.20 39.73 -7.81
C GLY A 14 -0.17 38.75 -8.37
N ILE A 15 0.95 39.27 -8.91
CA ILE A 15 2.07 38.44 -9.37
C ILE A 15 2.68 37.66 -8.19
N LEU A 16 2.83 38.30 -7.03
CA LEU A 16 3.37 37.68 -5.83
C LEU A 16 2.47 36.53 -5.36
N LEU A 17 1.16 36.77 -5.23
CA LEU A 17 0.19 35.75 -4.84
C LEU A 17 0.16 34.57 -5.83
N LEU A 18 0.15 34.85 -7.14
CA LEU A 18 0.19 33.80 -8.16
C LEU A 18 1.49 33.00 -8.10
N SER A 19 2.63 33.67 -7.90
CA SER A 19 3.93 33.01 -7.79
C SER A 19 4.03 32.13 -6.54
N THR A 20 3.50 32.59 -5.41
CA THR A 20 3.44 31.80 -4.18
C THR A 20 2.52 30.60 -4.32
N PHE A 21 1.37 30.75 -4.97
CA PHE A 21 0.45 29.65 -5.25
C PHE A 21 1.07 28.59 -6.16
N LEU A 22 1.75 29.02 -7.23
CA LEU A 22 2.46 28.12 -8.14
C LEU A 22 3.63 27.40 -7.45
N LEU A 23 4.31 28.05 -6.50
CA LEU A 23 5.42 27.45 -5.75
C LEU A 23 4.97 26.22 -4.94
N VAL A 24 3.72 26.18 -4.46
CA VAL A 24 3.18 25.03 -3.70
C VAL A 24 3.16 23.75 -4.54
N PHE A 25 2.95 23.85 -5.87
CA PHE A 25 2.97 22.70 -6.78
C PHE A 25 4.38 22.25 -7.18
N LEU A 26 5.40 23.05 -6.89
CA LEU A 26 6.80 22.73 -7.16
C LEU A 26 7.50 22.11 -5.96
N LEU A 27 6.89 22.15 -4.78
CA LEU A 27 7.39 21.46 -3.60
C LEU A 27 7.01 19.99 -3.70
N PRO A 28 7.97 19.05 -3.66
CA PRO A 28 7.63 17.64 -3.55
C PRO A 28 6.87 17.45 -2.23
N ALA A 29 5.63 16.94 -2.34
CA ALA A 29 4.93 16.42 -1.18
C ALA A 29 5.54 15.06 -0.86
N GLU A 30 6.22 14.94 0.27
CA GLU A 30 6.60 13.63 0.78
C GLU A 30 5.33 12.92 1.27
N VAL A 31 4.95 11.84 0.58
CA VAL A 31 3.94 10.92 1.08
C VAL A 31 4.60 10.08 2.16
N GLN A 32 4.25 10.35 3.42
CA GLN A 32 4.79 9.68 4.60
C GLN A 32 4.00 8.38 4.86
N ALA A 33 4.03 7.43 3.91
CA ALA A 33 3.49 6.11 4.16
C ALA A 33 4.54 5.28 4.92
N GLN A 34 4.37 5.08 6.22
CA GLN A 34 5.29 4.31 7.09
C GLN A 34 5.08 2.79 6.98
N ASN A 35 4.80 2.30 5.77
CA ASN A 35 4.72 0.87 5.53
C ASN A 35 6.13 0.29 5.49
N GLU A 36 6.47 -0.53 6.50
CA GLU A 36 7.79 -1.12 6.64
C GLU A 36 7.67 -2.62 6.90
N ILE A 37 8.41 -3.43 6.15
CA ILE A 37 8.55 -4.85 6.46
C ILE A 37 9.78 -5.02 7.34
N GLU A 38 9.57 -5.35 8.61
CA GLU A 38 10.63 -5.60 9.59
C GLU A 38 11.34 -6.92 9.30
N SER A 39 10.58 -7.98 9.00
CA SER A 39 11.16 -9.29 8.67
C SER A 39 10.27 -10.13 7.77
N ILE A 40 10.92 -11.00 6.98
CA ILE A 40 10.28 -12.06 6.20
C ILE A 40 11.05 -13.34 6.46
N GLN A 41 10.36 -14.38 6.91
CA GLN A 41 10.91 -15.71 7.10
C GLN A 41 10.08 -16.72 6.30
N ILE A 42 10.67 -17.29 5.26
CA ILE A 42 10.05 -18.32 4.44
C ILE A 42 10.75 -19.64 4.69
N VAL A 43 9.99 -20.65 5.09
CA VAL A 43 10.47 -22.03 5.29
C VAL A 43 9.78 -22.93 4.27
N ALA A 44 10.57 -23.56 3.41
CA ALA A 44 10.10 -24.54 2.44
C ALA A 44 10.55 -25.96 2.85
N LYS A 45 9.60 -26.88 3.00
CA LYS A 45 9.85 -28.29 3.31
C LYS A 45 9.46 -29.14 2.12
N LEU A 46 10.46 -29.67 1.42
CA LEU A 46 10.26 -30.65 0.35
C LEU A 46 9.82 -31.98 0.95
N GLN A 47 8.75 -32.54 0.40
CA GLN A 47 8.23 -33.86 0.76
C GLN A 47 8.79 -34.93 -0.19
N GLU A 48 8.77 -36.19 0.23
CA GLU A 48 9.27 -37.32 -0.58
C GLU A 48 8.54 -37.47 -1.93
N ASN A 49 7.27 -37.04 -1.99
CA ASN A 49 6.45 -37.06 -3.20
C ASN A 49 6.70 -35.86 -4.14
N GLY A 50 7.66 -34.99 -3.83
CA GLY A 50 8.01 -33.81 -4.62
C GLY A 50 7.20 -32.54 -4.34
N SER A 51 6.12 -32.63 -3.56
CA SER A 51 5.38 -31.44 -3.12
C SER A 51 6.15 -30.64 -2.06
N VAL A 52 5.82 -29.35 -1.91
CA VAL A 52 6.51 -28.45 -0.98
C VAL A 52 5.49 -27.83 -0.01
N ILE A 53 5.76 -27.92 1.28
CA ILE A 53 5.01 -27.18 2.31
C ILE A 53 5.76 -25.88 2.58
N ILE A 54 5.10 -24.75 2.39
CA ILE A 54 5.66 -23.42 2.61
C ILE A 54 5.01 -22.79 3.85
N ARG A 55 5.83 -22.23 4.75
CA ARG A 55 5.39 -21.30 5.80
C ARG A 55 6.10 -19.96 5.58
N ASP A 56 5.34 -18.93 5.25
CA ASP A 56 5.80 -17.53 5.14
C ASP A 56 5.31 -16.79 6.38
N HIS A 57 6.23 -16.23 7.17
CA HIS A 57 5.94 -15.41 8.34
C HIS A 57 6.57 -14.03 8.15
N ARG A 58 5.74 -12.99 8.22
CA ARG A 58 6.16 -11.61 8.01
C ARG A 58 5.81 -10.76 9.22
N ILE A 59 6.74 -9.91 9.63
CA ILE A 59 6.48 -8.84 10.60
C ILE A 59 6.57 -7.54 9.81
N PHE A 60 5.49 -6.77 9.81
CA PHE A 60 5.43 -5.50 9.09
C PHE A 60 4.54 -4.51 9.83
N TYR A 61 4.82 -3.23 9.61
CA TYR A 61 4.00 -2.12 10.04
C TYR A 61 3.17 -1.68 8.84
N ALA A 62 1.85 -1.62 9.05
CA ALA A 62 0.87 -1.19 8.07
C ALA A 62 0.26 0.14 8.53
N GLU A 63 0.26 1.13 7.65
CA GLU A 63 -0.55 2.33 7.85
C GLU A 63 -2.03 1.99 7.62
N GLU A 64 -2.90 2.55 8.46
CA GLU A 64 -4.35 2.40 8.33
C GLU A 64 -4.82 2.80 6.92
N GLY A 65 -5.67 1.96 6.33
CA GLY A 65 -6.16 2.19 4.95
C GLY A 65 -5.18 1.76 3.86
N THR A 66 -4.19 0.93 4.18
CA THR A 66 -3.36 0.23 3.19
C THR A 66 -3.78 -1.23 3.05
N GLU A 67 -3.96 -1.70 1.81
CA GLU A 67 -4.11 -3.13 1.49
C GLU A 67 -2.74 -3.71 1.12
N HIS A 68 -2.41 -4.90 1.66
CA HIS A 68 -1.14 -5.56 1.42
C HIS A 68 -1.32 -6.80 0.53
N TYR A 69 -0.46 -6.92 -0.48
CA TYR A 69 -0.46 -8.05 -1.40
C TYR A 69 0.82 -8.87 -1.27
N ILE A 70 0.68 -10.19 -1.41
CA ILE A 70 1.81 -11.12 -1.51
C ILE A 70 1.85 -11.66 -2.94
N SER A 71 2.93 -11.40 -3.66
CA SER A 71 3.13 -12.01 -4.98
C SER A 71 3.64 -13.44 -4.84
N LEU A 72 2.82 -14.42 -5.21
CA LEU A 72 3.20 -15.82 -5.35
C LEU A 72 3.56 -16.11 -6.82
N GLY A 73 4.80 -15.77 -7.20
CA GLY A 73 5.31 -15.95 -8.57
C GLY A 73 6.17 -17.20 -8.76
N ASN A 74 6.55 -17.47 -10.02
CA ASN A 74 7.52 -18.50 -10.40
C ASN A 74 7.15 -19.94 -9.97
N LEU A 75 5.86 -20.27 -9.94
CA LEU A 75 5.38 -21.61 -9.60
C LEU A 75 5.70 -22.66 -10.69
N GLY A 76 6.05 -22.25 -11.91
CA GLY A 76 6.27 -23.16 -13.04
C GLY A 76 5.01 -23.99 -13.32
N ASP A 77 5.15 -25.30 -13.38
CA ASP A 77 4.03 -26.24 -13.56
C ASP A 77 3.39 -26.68 -12.22
N SER A 78 3.65 -25.96 -11.12
CA SER A 78 3.14 -26.30 -9.79
C SER A 78 1.81 -25.60 -9.52
N ASP A 79 0.88 -26.32 -8.89
CA ASP A 79 -0.37 -25.76 -8.39
C ASP A 79 -0.24 -25.31 -6.94
N LEU A 80 -0.89 -24.19 -6.60
CA LEU A 80 -1.04 -23.75 -5.21
C LEU A 80 -2.22 -24.48 -4.58
N LEU A 81 -1.95 -25.24 -3.52
CA LEU A 81 -2.96 -26.01 -2.79
C LEU A 81 -3.01 -25.57 -1.33
N SER A 82 -4.22 -25.50 -0.76
CA SER A 82 -4.45 -25.27 0.68
C SER A 82 -3.76 -24.00 1.22
N PHE A 83 -3.86 -22.89 0.48
CA PHE A 83 -3.36 -21.59 0.93
C PHE A 83 -4.25 -21.04 2.05
N VAL A 84 -3.64 -20.63 3.17
CA VAL A 84 -4.34 -20.05 4.32
C VAL A 84 -3.51 -18.90 4.86
N VAL A 85 -4.17 -17.78 5.17
CA VAL A 85 -3.57 -16.62 5.82
C VAL A 85 -3.99 -16.59 7.28
N TYR A 86 -3.05 -16.24 8.15
CA TYR A 86 -3.26 -16.09 9.59
C TYR A 86 -2.97 -14.65 10.00
N ASP A 87 -3.71 -14.14 10.97
CA ASP A 87 -3.46 -12.83 11.59
C ASP A 87 -2.30 -12.89 12.60
N GLU A 88 -2.00 -11.76 13.24
CA GLU A 88 -0.96 -11.64 14.26
C GLU A 88 -1.21 -12.44 15.55
N ASN A 89 -2.43 -12.98 15.71
CA ASN A 89 -2.86 -13.79 16.85
C ASN A 89 -2.94 -15.29 16.49
N ASP A 90 -2.36 -15.70 15.35
CA ASP A 90 -2.43 -17.05 14.79
C ASP A 90 -3.87 -17.52 14.47
N ALA A 91 -4.83 -16.59 14.31
CA ALA A 91 -6.19 -16.92 13.87
C ALA A 91 -6.26 -16.96 12.33
N ALA A 92 -6.85 -18.02 11.79
CA ALA A 92 -7.06 -18.14 10.35
C ALA A 92 -8.09 -17.09 9.89
N LEU A 93 -7.77 -16.40 8.79
CA LEU A 93 -8.68 -15.50 8.11
C LEU A 93 -9.70 -16.28 7.25
N ASP A 94 -10.79 -15.62 6.88
CA ASP A 94 -11.80 -16.21 6.00
C ASP A 94 -11.41 -16.04 4.52
N TYR A 95 -11.48 -17.13 3.75
CA TYR A 95 -11.22 -17.08 2.30
C TYR A 95 -12.42 -16.52 1.53
N GLU A 96 -12.15 -15.61 0.60
CA GLU A 96 -13.13 -15.05 -0.32
C GLU A 96 -12.67 -15.30 -1.77
N ASP A 97 -13.46 -16.07 -2.53
CA ASP A 97 -13.16 -16.51 -3.91
C ASP A 97 -13.20 -15.35 -4.91
N ASP A 98 -14.23 -14.50 -4.81
CA ASP A 98 -14.44 -13.34 -5.68
C ASP A 98 -13.89 -12.05 -5.03
N TRP A 99 -12.57 -11.96 -4.80
CA TRP A 99 -11.96 -10.80 -4.14
C TRP A 99 -12.22 -9.49 -4.89
N ASP A 100 -13.09 -8.64 -4.34
CA ASP A 100 -13.43 -7.34 -4.91
C ASP A 100 -12.38 -6.28 -4.53
N LEU A 101 -11.58 -5.84 -5.50
CA LEU A 101 -10.57 -4.80 -5.30
C LEU A 101 -11.19 -3.45 -4.88
N ASP A 102 -12.43 -3.17 -5.26
CA ASP A 102 -13.11 -1.90 -4.98
C ASP A 102 -13.92 -1.92 -3.67
N ALA A 103 -14.04 -3.07 -3.00
CA ALA A 103 -14.74 -3.18 -1.71
C ALA A 103 -14.03 -2.41 -0.59
N SER A 104 -14.80 -1.97 0.40
CA SER A 104 -14.27 -1.18 1.51
C SER A 104 -13.39 -2.00 2.46
N PHE A 105 -12.48 -1.34 3.17
CA PHE A 105 -11.63 -2.00 4.19
C PHE A 105 -12.44 -2.75 5.24
N SER A 106 -13.62 -2.25 5.63
CA SER A 106 -14.48 -2.92 6.60
C SER A 106 -15.09 -4.21 6.06
N GLU A 107 -15.36 -4.30 4.75
CA GLU A 107 -15.91 -5.51 4.13
C GLU A 107 -14.83 -6.58 3.91
N LYS A 108 -13.58 -6.14 3.71
CA LYS A 108 -12.39 -6.98 3.56
C LYS A 108 -11.77 -7.41 4.90
N ALA A 109 -12.11 -6.74 6.00
CA ALA A 109 -11.51 -6.99 7.31
C ALA A 109 -11.70 -8.45 7.74
N GLY A 110 -10.59 -9.10 8.14
CA GLY A 110 -10.59 -10.50 8.57
C GLY A 110 -10.64 -11.53 7.44
N LYS A 111 -10.48 -11.09 6.18
CA LYS A 111 -10.57 -11.96 5.00
C LYS A 111 -9.32 -11.88 4.13
N TYR A 112 -9.18 -12.85 3.23
CA TYR A 112 -8.16 -12.85 2.18
C TYR A 112 -8.70 -13.50 0.90
N GLY A 113 -8.16 -13.06 -0.24
CA GLY A 113 -8.36 -13.68 -1.55
C GLY A 113 -7.02 -14.09 -2.18
N VAL A 114 -7.09 -14.83 -3.30
CA VAL A 114 -5.93 -15.26 -4.11
C VAL A 114 -6.14 -14.86 -5.55
#